data_AF-A0A7Y6PQV7-F1
#
_entry.id   AF-A0A7Y6PQV7-F1
#
_cell.length_a   1.000
_cell.length_b   1.000
_cell.length_c   1.000
_cell.angle_alpha   90.00
_cell.angle_beta   90.00
_cell.angle_gamma   90.00
#
_symmetry.space_group_name_H-M   'P 1'
#
loop_
_entity.id
_entity.type
_entity.pdbx_description
1 polymer ?
#
loop_
_entity_poly.entity_id
_entity_poly.type
_entity_poly.pdbx_seq_one_letter_code
_entity_poly.pdbx_strand_id
1 'polypeptide(L)'
;MTAKHHDSHGRITYYAVSGLLFPVTLVGYGLWVGKLLARRKSGVSVTAQGPLSARWFQHQLGTRTDEASSRLLAELPGVSPLGLRLTAGPMRIAHRLSGYVPKAFRYPFEGEVPPKYEASARVPFFDRAVEKYTKDQLVILGAGFDTRAFRIPDVRVKRFEVDMPETQQVKRETLARAGIDASDVVFVPADFEKDDWLAELVRAGFDPTKPAMFVWEGVIMYLDREAILSTLRKIAGLPKGTAVAFDYFTRVPLESKALYWRYARATTKAAHEPLKFGIDATPPSRERLAELLRSCGLTLVEHETLGADTAEERAWGGFAVAAVR
;
A
#
# COMPACT_ATOMS: atom_id res chain seq x y z
N MET A 1 28.05 14.07 20.90
CA MET A 1 28.87 13.74 19.71
C MET A 1 28.74 12.28 19.24
N THR A 2 27.81 11.48 19.81
CA THR A 2 27.86 10.00 19.75
C THR A 2 26.80 9.32 18.85
N ALA A 3 25.69 9.98 18.49
CA ALA A 3 24.66 9.37 17.62
C ALA A 3 24.94 9.52 16.12
N LYS A 4 25.39 10.69 15.66
CA LYS A 4 25.71 10.95 14.23
C LYS A 4 26.90 10.16 13.71
N HIS A 5 27.90 9.87 14.57
CA HIS A 5 29.07 9.08 14.18
C HIS A 5 28.76 7.58 14.05
N HIS A 6 27.87 7.04 14.89
CA HIS A 6 27.43 5.65 14.78
C HIS A 6 26.65 5.39 13.48
N ASP A 7 25.79 6.34 13.08
CA ASP A 7 25.03 6.26 11.83
C ASP A 7 25.95 6.34 10.59
N SER A 8 27.01 7.15 10.61
CA SER A 8 27.95 7.26 9.48
C SER A 8 28.76 5.99 9.24
N HIS A 9 29.27 5.34 10.30
CA HIS A 9 30.04 4.10 10.16
C HIS A 9 29.15 2.93 9.75
N GLY A 10 27.96 2.79 10.36
CA GLY A 10 26.99 1.76 9.96
C GLY A 10 26.59 1.91 8.48
N ARG A 11 26.32 3.14 8.03
CA ARG A 11 26.00 3.41 6.62
C ARG A 11 27.13 3.01 5.67
N ILE A 12 28.39 3.34 5.99
CA ILE A 12 29.55 2.98 5.15
C ILE A 12 29.68 1.46 5.07
N THR A 13 29.64 0.77 6.21
CA THR A 13 29.71 -0.70 6.28
C THR A 13 28.59 -1.34 5.46
N TYR A 14 27.36 -0.83 5.59
CA TYR A 14 26.21 -1.32 4.84
C TYR A 14 26.45 -1.27 3.32
N TYR A 15 26.86 -0.12 2.79
CA TYR A 15 27.08 0.05 1.36
C TYR A 15 28.33 -0.68 0.86
N ALA A 16 29.37 -0.82 1.68
CA ALA A 16 30.55 -1.63 1.32
C ALA A 16 30.17 -3.11 1.15
N VAL A 17 29.47 -3.69 2.14
CA VAL A 17 29.01 -5.10 2.07
C VAL A 17 28.00 -5.28 0.94
N SER A 18 27.05 -4.35 0.78
CA SER A 18 26.06 -4.39 -0.31
C SER A 18 26.71 -4.30 -1.68
N GLY A 19 27.76 -3.49 -1.83
CA GLY A 19 28.53 -3.36 -3.07
C GLY A 19 29.29 -4.64 -3.40
N LEU A 20 29.96 -5.25 -2.41
CA LEU A 20 30.67 -6.52 -2.58
C LEU A 20 29.72 -7.65 -3.01
N LEU A 21 28.52 -7.71 -2.42
CA LEU A 21 27.53 -8.74 -2.69
C LEU A 21 26.54 -8.36 -3.80
N PHE A 22 26.72 -7.21 -4.46
CA PHE A 22 25.81 -6.73 -5.51
C PHE A 22 25.59 -7.72 -6.66
N PRO A 23 26.61 -8.48 -7.15
CA PRO A 23 26.38 -9.51 -8.17
C PRO A 23 25.35 -10.56 -7.75
N VAL A 24 25.32 -10.94 -6.47
CA VAL A 24 24.33 -11.88 -5.92
C VAL A 24 22.93 -11.27 -5.96
N THR A 25 22.80 -10.00 -5.54
CA THR A 25 21.54 -9.26 -5.63
C THR A 25 21.05 -9.15 -7.07
N LEU A 26 21.95 -8.90 -8.03
CA LEU A 26 21.60 -8.76 -9.44
C LEU A 26 21.07 -10.07 -10.04
N VAL A 27 21.72 -11.20 -9.73
CA VAL A 27 21.22 -12.54 -10.12
C VAL A 27 19.86 -12.82 -9.50
N GLY A 28 19.71 -12.54 -8.19
CA GLY A 28 18.44 -12.68 -7.49
C GLY A 28 17.31 -11.86 -8.11
N TYR A 29 17.60 -10.61 -8.44
CA TYR A 29 16.65 -9.70 -9.08
C TYR A 29 16.26 -10.18 -10.47
N GLY A 30 17.22 -10.65 -11.27
CA GLY A 30 16.97 -11.23 -12.59
C GLY A 30 16.07 -12.47 -12.52
N LEU A 31 16.30 -13.37 -11.56
CA LEU A 31 15.45 -14.54 -11.32
C LEU A 31 14.04 -14.16 -10.89
N TRP A 32 13.91 -13.14 -10.03
CA TRP A 32 12.61 -12.68 -9.55
C TRP A 32 11.82 -12.00 -10.67
N VAL A 33 12.39 -10.98 -11.32
CA VAL A 33 11.74 -10.25 -12.42
C VAL A 33 11.48 -11.15 -13.62
N GLY A 34 12.41 -12.04 -13.97
CA GLY A 34 12.23 -12.99 -15.06
C GLY A 34 11.02 -13.89 -14.83
N LYS A 35 10.84 -14.41 -13.62
CA LYS A 35 9.68 -15.26 -13.26
C LYS A 35 8.38 -14.47 -13.22
N LEU A 36 8.42 -13.21 -12.77
CA LEU A 36 7.27 -12.30 -12.79
C LEU A 36 6.80 -12.04 -14.22
N LEU A 37 7.73 -11.68 -15.12
CA LEU A 37 7.43 -11.40 -16.53
C LEU A 37 6.89 -12.65 -17.26
N ALA A 38 7.46 -13.83 -16.99
CA ALA A 38 7.00 -15.09 -17.58
C ALA A 38 5.57 -15.48 -17.14
N ARG A 39 5.09 -14.96 -16.00
CA ARG A 39 3.78 -15.27 -15.41
C ARG A 39 2.75 -14.13 -15.55
N ARG A 40 2.92 -13.23 -16.52
CA ARG A 40 1.98 -12.12 -16.83
C ARG A 40 0.50 -12.54 -17.01
N LYS A 41 0.19 -13.83 -17.20
CA LYS A 41 -1.17 -14.39 -17.29
C LYS A 41 -1.75 -14.90 -15.96
N SER A 42 -1.10 -14.67 -14.81
CA SER A 42 -1.49 -15.28 -13.53
C SER A 42 -2.63 -14.57 -12.77
N GLY A 43 -3.23 -13.52 -13.34
CA GLY A 43 -4.26 -12.71 -12.66
C GLY A 43 -3.74 -11.82 -11.54
N VAL A 44 -2.46 -11.96 -11.15
CA VAL A 44 -1.81 -11.09 -10.17
C VAL A 44 -1.44 -9.77 -10.83
N SER A 45 -2.06 -8.68 -10.36
CA SER A 45 -1.61 -7.33 -10.67
C SER A 45 -0.12 -7.17 -10.35
N VAL A 46 0.64 -6.72 -11.35
CA VAL A 46 2.08 -6.44 -11.19
C VAL A 46 2.28 -5.32 -10.17
N THR A 47 1.38 -4.34 -10.12
CA THR A 47 1.46 -3.23 -9.17
C THR A 47 1.13 -3.66 -7.74
N ALA A 48 0.27 -4.67 -7.55
CA ALA A 48 -0.05 -5.21 -6.21
C ALA A 48 1.14 -5.90 -5.52
N GLN A 49 2.15 -6.38 -6.26
CA GLN A 49 3.37 -6.98 -5.68
C GLN A 49 4.30 -5.95 -5.02
N GLY A 50 4.29 -4.69 -5.50
CA GLY A 50 5.18 -3.64 -5.01
C GLY A 50 4.97 -3.34 -3.51
N PRO A 51 3.74 -3.00 -3.08
CA PRO A 51 3.42 -2.75 -1.68
C PRO A 51 3.67 -3.97 -0.77
N LEU A 52 3.35 -5.19 -1.24
CA LEU A 52 3.65 -6.41 -0.50
C LEU A 52 5.17 -6.58 -0.32
N SER A 53 5.96 -6.30 -1.35
CA SER A 53 7.42 -6.37 -1.30
C SER A 53 8.01 -5.33 -0.33
N ALA A 54 7.46 -4.11 -0.29
CA ALA A 54 7.89 -3.09 0.66
C ALA A 54 7.67 -3.56 2.12
N ARG A 55 6.47 -4.07 2.45
CA ARG A 55 6.17 -4.65 3.78
C ARG A 55 7.07 -5.84 4.10
N TRP A 56 7.31 -6.70 3.10
CA TRP A 56 8.22 -7.83 3.24
C TRP A 56 9.65 -7.40 3.58
N PHE A 57 10.21 -6.42 2.88
CA PHE A 57 11.55 -5.90 3.17
C PHE A 57 11.64 -5.28 4.57
N GLN A 58 10.62 -4.51 4.98
CA GLN A 58 10.54 -3.96 6.34
C GLN A 58 10.54 -5.07 7.40
N HIS A 59 9.82 -6.17 7.16
CA HIS A 59 9.84 -7.34 8.03
C HIS A 59 11.19 -8.07 8.04
N GLN A 60 11.81 -8.29 6.89
CA GLN A 60 13.13 -8.95 6.81
C GLN A 60 14.25 -8.17 7.52
N LEU A 61 14.10 -6.84 7.60
CA LEU A 61 15.00 -5.92 8.30
C LEU A 61 14.59 -5.65 9.76
N GLY A 62 13.49 -6.23 10.24
CA GLY A 62 13.03 -6.06 11.62
C GLY A 62 12.47 -4.68 11.95
N THR A 63 12.23 -3.81 10.96
CA THR A 63 11.64 -2.47 11.20
C THR A 63 10.13 -2.51 11.38
N ARG A 64 9.47 -3.53 10.84
CA ARG A 64 8.03 -3.75 11.00
C ARG A 64 7.72 -5.24 11.00
N THR A 65 7.18 -5.78 12.08
CA THR A 65 6.75 -7.18 12.11
C THR A 65 5.59 -7.41 11.14
N ASP A 66 5.70 -8.33 10.20
CA ASP A 66 4.63 -8.75 9.27
C ASP A 66 4.90 -10.16 8.73
N GLU A 67 4.76 -11.16 9.61
CA GLU A 67 5.00 -12.57 9.27
C GLU A 67 4.10 -13.05 8.12
N ALA A 68 2.84 -12.58 8.10
CA ALA A 68 1.91 -12.90 7.03
C ALA A 68 2.43 -12.42 5.66
N SER A 69 2.96 -11.19 5.55
CA SER A 69 3.55 -10.71 4.30
C SER A 69 4.77 -11.53 3.87
N SER A 70 5.56 -11.99 4.85
CA SER A 70 6.74 -12.85 4.66
C SER A 70 6.39 -14.15 3.94
N ARG A 71 5.39 -14.85 4.48
CA ARG A 71 4.93 -16.14 3.96
C ARG A 71 4.12 -15.99 2.68
N LEU A 72 3.24 -14.98 2.62
CA LEU A 72 2.39 -14.72 1.46
C LEU A 72 3.23 -14.42 0.21
N LEU A 73 4.26 -13.57 0.32
CA LEU A 73 5.12 -13.24 -0.83
C LEU A 73 5.91 -14.45 -1.33
N ALA A 74 6.36 -15.33 -0.43
CA ALA A 74 7.11 -16.52 -0.78
C ALA A 74 6.29 -17.52 -1.62
N GLU A 75 4.98 -17.58 -1.39
CA GLU A 75 4.05 -18.49 -2.07
C GLU A 75 3.32 -17.86 -3.28
N LEU A 76 3.55 -16.57 -3.53
CA LEU A 76 2.85 -15.83 -4.57
C LEU A 76 3.24 -16.32 -5.97
N PRO A 77 2.27 -16.53 -6.89
CA PRO A 77 2.58 -16.88 -8.27
C PRO A 77 3.51 -15.85 -8.92
N GLY A 78 4.50 -16.35 -9.67
CA GLY A 78 5.50 -15.49 -10.32
C GLY A 78 6.67 -15.07 -9.43
N VAL A 79 6.66 -15.39 -8.13
CA VAL A 79 7.77 -15.09 -7.23
C VAL A 79 8.74 -16.29 -7.14
N SER A 80 10.04 -16.02 -7.21
CA SER A 80 11.10 -17.03 -7.12
C SER A 80 11.62 -17.08 -5.69
N PRO A 81 11.46 -18.19 -4.93
CA PRO A 81 12.02 -18.28 -3.57
C PRO A 81 13.53 -18.07 -3.54
N LEU A 82 14.25 -18.62 -4.55
CA LEU A 82 15.68 -18.38 -4.71
C LEU A 82 15.95 -16.91 -5.08
N GLY A 83 15.17 -16.33 -6.00
CA GLY A 83 15.29 -14.92 -6.38
C GLY A 83 15.12 -13.97 -5.19
N LEU A 84 14.12 -14.19 -4.33
CA LEU A 84 13.90 -13.44 -3.09
C LEU A 84 15.10 -13.57 -2.14
N ARG A 85 15.57 -14.80 -1.90
CA ARG A 85 16.72 -15.06 -1.01
C ARG A 85 17.99 -14.37 -1.49
N LEU A 86 18.30 -14.43 -2.78
CA LEU A 86 19.49 -13.81 -3.35
C LEU A 86 19.36 -12.27 -3.43
N THR A 87 18.15 -11.75 -3.61
CA THR A 87 17.89 -10.30 -3.60
C THR A 87 18.06 -9.72 -2.19
N ALA A 88 17.42 -10.33 -1.18
CA ALA A 88 17.41 -9.79 0.17
C ALA A 88 18.55 -10.28 1.06
N GLY A 89 19.16 -11.43 0.77
CA GLY A 89 20.24 -12.01 1.56
C GLY A 89 21.40 -11.03 1.80
N PRO A 90 22.00 -10.46 0.73
CA PRO A 90 23.03 -9.42 0.84
C PRO A 90 22.61 -8.23 1.71
N MET A 91 21.40 -7.72 1.49
CA MET A 91 20.82 -6.61 2.25
C MET A 91 20.69 -6.96 3.74
N ARG A 92 20.23 -8.18 4.08
CA ARG A 92 20.10 -8.66 5.46
C ARG A 92 21.45 -8.84 6.14
N ILE A 93 22.45 -9.36 5.42
CA ILE A 93 23.83 -9.48 5.93
C ILE A 93 24.39 -8.10 6.22
N ALA A 94 24.30 -7.18 5.25
CA ALA A 94 24.75 -5.80 5.40
C ALA A 94 24.07 -5.11 6.60
N HIS A 95 22.75 -5.27 6.74
CA HIS A 95 21.99 -4.76 7.87
C HIS A 95 22.46 -5.36 9.20
N ARG A 96 22.57 -6.70 9.31
CA ARG A 96 23.01 -7.36 10.55
C ARG A 96 24.40 -6.94 11.00
N LEU A 97 25.32 -6.71 10.06
CA LEU A 97 26.69 -6.31 10.36
C LEU A 97 26.83 -4.82 10.73
N SER A 98 25.89 -3.98 10.29
CA SER A 98 26.01 -2.52 10.42
C SER A 98 24.97 -1.87 11.32
N GLY A 99 23.84 -2.53 11.60
CA GLY A 99 22.65 -1.94 12.20
C GLY A 99 21.92 -0.94 11.28
N TYR A 100 22.44 -0.63 10.10
CA TYR A 100 21.89 0.40 9.23
C TYR A 100 20.65 -0.10 8.48
N VAL A 101 19.62 0.75 8.42
CA VAL A 101 18.41 0.51 7.64
C VAL A 101 18.33 1.54 6.50
N PRO A 102 18.28 1.08 5.23
CA PRO A 102 18.07 1.97 4.10
C PRO A 102 16.79 2.78 4.23
N LYS A 103 16.83 4.06 3.85
CA LYS A 103 15.66 4.96 3.90
C LYS A 103 14.39 4.33 3.30
N ALA A 104 14.54 3.60 2.20
CA ALA A 104 13.46 2.89 1.51
C ALA A 104 12.67 1.88 2.38
N PHE A 105 13.23 1.41 3.49
CA PHE A 105 12.63 0.37 4.34
C PHE A 105 12.56 0.76 5.83
N ARG A 106 12.73 2.06 6.13
CA ARG A 106 12.51 2.58 7.48
C ARG A 106 11.02 2.55 7.80
N TYR A 107 10.72 2.26 9.07
CA TYR A 107 9.38 2.26 9.61
C TYR A 107 9.45 2.81 11.06
N PRO A 108 8.88 3.99 11.35
CA PRO A 108 8.24 4.90 10.40
C PRO A 108 9.25 5.46 9.36
N PHE A 109 8.73 5.88 8.21
CA PHE A 109 9.55 6.55 7.19
C PHE A 109 9.88 7.99 7.64
N GLU A 110 11.10 8.45 7.38
CA GLU A 110 11.59 9.73 7.90
C GLU A 110 11.91 10.74 6.77
N GLY A 111 11.46 11.98 6.97
CA GLY A 111 11.70 13.09 6.07
C GLY A 111 10.89 13.05 4.78
N GLU A 112 11.30 13.84 3.79
CA GLU A 112 10.61 13.90 2.50
C GLU A 112 10.57 12.53 1.81
N VAL A 113 9.41 12.19 1.24
CA VAL A 113 9.15 10.95 0.51
C VAL A 113 9.36 11.20 -0.99
N PRO A 114 10.43 10.66 -1.60
CA PRO A 114 10.54 10.59 -3.04
C PRO A 114 9.46 9.65 -3.61
N PRO A 115 8.95 9.88 -4.83
CA PRO A 115 7.93 9.02 -5.44
C PRO A 115 8.26 7.53 -5.44
N LYS A 116 9.53 7.16 -5.64
CA LYS A 116 10.00 5.76 -5.62
C LYS A 116 9.90 5.06 -4.26
N TYR A 117 9.66 5.80 -3.17
CA TYR A 117 9.53 5.25 -1.81
C TYR A 117 8.11 5.38 -1.25
N GLU A 118 7.14 5.82 -2.07
CA GLU A 118 5.74 5.97 -1.70
C GLU A 118 5.17 4.70 -1.03
N ALA A 119 5.34 3.54 -1.66
CA ALA A 119 4.83 2.27 -1.16
C ALA A 119 5.35 1.89 0.25
N SER A 120 6.58 2.28 0.58
CA SER A 120 7.16 2.06 1.91
C SER A 120 6.72 3.12 2.92
N ALA A 121 6.64 4.38 2.46
CA ALA A 121 6.31 5.52 3.29
C ALA A 121 4.84 5.54 3.73
N ARG A 122 3.94 4.96 2.91
CA ARG A 122 2.52 4.88 3.25
C ARG A 122 2.21 3.88 4.35
N VAL A 123 3.00 2.79 4.47
CA VAL A 123 2.76 1.71 5.44
C VAL A 123 2.52 2.22 6.87
N PRO A 124 3.40 3.08 7.47
CA PRO A 124 3.17 3.59 8.83
C PRO A 124 1.94 4.48 8.96
N PHE A 125 1.55 5.21 7.91
CA PHE A 125 0.33 6.01 7.94
C PHE A 125 -0.91 5.13 8.08
N PHE A 126 -1.03 4.11 7.22
CA PHE A 126 -2.16 3.19 7.23
C PHE A 126 -2.19 2.30 8.48
N ASP A 127 -1.03 1.85 8.97
CA ASP A 127 -0.97 1.09 10.22
C ASP A 127 -1.49 1.91 11.41
N ARG A 128 -1.06 3.17 11.53
CA ARG A 128 -1.58 4.09 12.57
C ARG A 128 -3.08 4.35 12.39
N ALA A 129 -3.54 4.51 11.16
CA ALA A 129 -4.96 4.72 10.90
C ALA A 129 -5.80 3.49 11.30
N VAL A 130 -5.35 2.27 10.96
CA VAL A 130 -6.00 1.03 11.39
C VAL A 130 -6.00 0.92 12.92
N GLU A 131 -4.87 1.15 13.58
CA GLU A 131 -4.76 1.11 15.04
C GLU A 131 -5.69 2.12 15.74
N LYS A 132 -5.78 3.33 15.21
CA LYS A 132 -6.54 4.43 15.82
C LYS A 132 -8.04 4.38 15.56
N TYR A 133 -8.47 3.97 14.37
CA TYR A 133 -9.86 4.11 13.93
C TYR A 133 -10.64 2.80 13.87
N THR A 134 -9.98 1.64 13.92
CA THR A 134 -10.69 0.35 13.95
C THR A 134 -11.38 0.15 15.30
N LYS A 135 -12.70 -0.09 15.25
CA LYS A 135 -13.52 -0.40 16.43
C LYS A 135 -14.18 -1.76 16.27
N ASP A 136 -15.32 -1.80 15.59
CA ASP A 136 -16.11 -3.01 15.43
C ASP A 136 -15.81 -3.73 14.12
N GLN A 137 -15.45 -2.97 13.08
CA GLN A 137 -15.31 -3.48 11.72
C GLN A 137 -14.11 -2.84 11.01
N LEU A 138 -13.28 -3.67 10.38
CA LEU A 138 -12.22 -3.28 9.47
C LEU A 138 -12.59 -3.77 8.07
N VAL A 139 -12.58 -2.87 7.09
CA VAL A 139 -12.84 -3.17 5.69
C VAL A 139 -11.65 -2.71 4.86
N ILE A 140 -11.01 -3.62 4.12
CA ILE A 140 -9.93 -3.28 3.18
C ILE A 140 -10.53 -3.32 1.77
N LEU A 141 -10.61 -2.16 1.13
CA LEU A 141 -11.11 -1.96 -0.23
C LEU A 141 -9.96 -2.07 -1.24
N GLY A 142 -10.09 -2.95 -2.23
CA GLY A 142 -9.00 -3.31 -3.14
C GLY A 142 -7.87 -3.99 -2.38
N ALA A 143 -8.21 -4.99 -1.56
CA ALA A 143 -7.30 -5.54 -0.56
C ALA A 143 -5.99 -6.10 -1.12
N GLY A 144 -5.96 -6.50 -2.38
CA GLY A 144 -4.82 -7.12 -3.05
C GLY A 144 -4.16 -8.17 -2.17
N PHE A 145 -2.89 -7.93 -1.85
CA PHE A 145 -2.12 -8.77 -0.92
C PHE A 145 -1.80 -8.04 0.40
N ASP A 146 -2.70 -7.16 0.85
CA ASP A 146 -2.68 -6.63 2.22
C ASP A 146 -2.78 -7.79 3.22
N THR A 147 -2.07 -7.65 4.35
CA THR A 147 -1.99 -8.64 5.41
C THR A 147 -2.46 -8.11 6.76
N ARG A 148 -2.97 -6.88 6.84
CA ARG A 148 -3.42 -6.23 8.08
C ARG A 148 -4.60 -6.95 8.72
N ALA A 149 -5.55 -7.44 7.93
CA ALA A 149 -6.71 -8.18 8.44
C ALA A 149 -6.32 -9.41 9.28
N PHE A 150 -5.21 -10.08 8.94
CA PHE A 150 -4.72 -11.28 9.65
C PHE A 150 -3.90 -10.95 10.92
N ARG A 151 -3.74 -9.67 11.24
CA ARG A 151 -2.89 -9.19 12.34
C ARG A 151 -3.63 -8.44 13.42
N ILE A 152 -4.94 -8.26 13.28
CA ILE A 152 -5.77 -7.63 14.30
C ILE A 152 -5.90 -8.61 15.48
N PRO A 153 -5.43 -8.26 16.69
CA PRO A 153 -5.46 -9.17 17.83
C PRO A 153 -6.87 -9.34 18.41
N ASP A 154 -7.73 -8.31 18.31
CA ASP A 154 -9.10 -8.39 18.83
C ASP A 154 -9.99 -9.18 17.86
N VAL A 155 -10.41 -10.36 18.30
CA VAL A 155 -11.29 -11.30 17.57
C VAL A 155 -12.72 -10.77 17.41
N ARG A 156 -13.11 -9.75 18.17
CA ARG A 156 -14.44 -9.13 18.04
C ARG A 156 -14.53 -8.21 16.81
N VAL A 157 -13.39 -7.74 16.31
CA VAL A 157 -13.33 -6.92 15.09
C VAL A 157 -13.67 -7.81 13.89
N LYS A 158 -14.78 -7.51 13.22
CA LYS A 158 -15.11 -8.13 11.94
C LYS A 158 -14.17 -7.60 10.85
N ARG A 159 -13.56 -8.51 10.08
CA ARG A 159 -12.55 -8.17 9.07
C ARG A 159 -13.08 -8.55 7.70
N PHE A 160 -13.16 -7.58 6.81
CA PHE A 160 -13.63 -7.76 5.45
C PHE A 160 -12.57 -7.33 4.46
N GLU A 161 -12.43 -8.08 3.38
CA GLU A 161 -11.62 -7.72 2.23
C GLU A 161 -12.49 -7.68 0.98
N VAL A 162 -12.58 -6.51 0.36
CA VAL A 162 -13.33 -6.28 -0.89
C VAL A 162 -12.33 -6.14 -2.02
N ASP A 163 -12.47 -6.93 -3.08
CA ASP A 163 -11.56 -6.92 -4.24
C ASP A 163 -12.15 -7.73 -5.40
N MET A 164 -11.51 -7.66 -6.56
CA MET A 164 -11.87 -8.44 -7.74
C MET A 164 -11.87 -9.94 -7.45
N PRO A 165 -12.85 -10.71 -7.97
CA PRO A 165 -12.95 -12.16 -7.77
C PRO A 165 -11.64 -12.90 -8.07
N GLU A 166 -10.95 -12.54 -9.16
CA GLU A 166 -9.71 -13.17 -9.61
C GLU A 166 -8.55 -12.90 -8.63
N THR A 167 -8.42 -11.66 -8.16
CA THR A 167 -7.40 -11.28 -7.17
C THR A 167 -7.62 -12.02 -5.85
N GLN A 168 -8.87 -12.09 -5.38
CA GLN A 168 -9.21 -12.83 -4.17
C GLN A 168 -8.97 -14.32 -4.30
N GLN A 169 -9.29 -14.92 -5.44
CA GLN A 169 -9.01 -16.32 -5.69
C GLN A 169 -7.51 -16.60 -5.52
N VAL A 170 -6.66 -15.83 -6.19
CA VAL A 170 -5.20 -16.00 -6.07
C VAL A 170 -4.73 -15.77 -4.64
N LYS A 171 -5.26 -14.75 -3.94
CA LYS A 171 -4.91 -14.49 -2.54
C LYS A 171 -5.26 -15.68 -1.65
N ARG A 172 -6.49 -16.19 -1.72
CA ARG A 172 -6.97 -17.31 -0.90
C ARG A 172 -6.16 -18.58 -1.12
N GLU A 173 -5.86 -18.93 -2.38
CA GLU A 173 -5.00 -20.07 -2.71
C GLU A 173 -3.58 -19.87 -2.16
N THR A 174 -3.06 -18.64 -2.21
CA THR A 174 -1.73 -18.32 -1.69
C THR A 174 -1.67 -18.35 -0.17
N LEU A 175 -2.70 -17.84 0.52
CA LEU A 175 -2.84 -17.92 1.99
C LEU A 175 -2.85 -19.39 2.44
N ALA A 176 -3.60 -20.26 1.74
CA ALA A 176 -3.64 -21.69 2.04
C ALA A 176 -2.27 -22.36 1.87
N ARG A 177 -1.55 -22.11 0.77
CA ARG A 177 -0.18 -22.62 0.56
C ARG A 177 0.81 -22.09 1.61
N ALA A 178 0.64 -20.84 2.02
CA ALA A 178 1.46 -20.17 3.02
C ALA A 178 1.17 -20.61 4.47
N GLY A 179 0.12 -21.42 4.68
CA GLY A 179 -0.33 -21.82 6.01
C GLY A 179 -0.79 -20.65 6.87
N ILE A 180 -1.38 -19.62 6.25
CA ILE A 180 -1.96 -18.47 6.95
C ILE A 180 -3.45 -18.75 7.16
N ASP A 181 -3.87 -18.75 8.43
CA ASP A 181 -5.29 -18.87 8.77
C ASP A 181 -6.05 -17.60 8.37
N ALA A 182 -7.12 -17.80 7.60
CA ALA A 182 -7.98 -16.75 7.06
C ALA A 182 -9.45 -16.92 7.51
N SER A 183 -9.72 -17.78 8.50
CA SER A 183 -11.07 -18.09 8.98
C SER A 183 -11.80 -16.87 9.56
N ASP A 184 -11.06 -15.92 10.15
CA ASP A 184 -11.59 -14.67 10.70
C ASP A 184 -11.77 -13.54 9.66
N VAL A 185 -11.42 -13.78 8.39
CA VAL A 185 -11.49 -12.78 7.32
C VAL A 185 -12.57 -13.15 6.31
N VAL A 186 -13.52 -12.25 6.13
CA VAL A 186 -14.60 -12.41 5.15
C VAL A 186 -14.19 -11.77 3.83
N PHE A 187 -14.02 -12.61 2.81
CA PHE A 187 -13.68 -12.20 1.45
C PHE A 187 -14.96 -11.87 0.66
N VAL A 188 -15.04 -10.64 0.14
CA VAL A 188 -16.22 -10.09 -0.55
C VAL A 188 -15.84 -9.75 -1.99
N PRO A 189 -16.12 -10.63 -2.97
CA PRO A 189 -15.75 -10.37 -4.36
C PRO A 189 -16.61 -9.25 -4.96
N ALA A 190 -15.99 -8.18 -5.47
CA ALA A 190 -16.67 -7.07 -6.14
C ALA A 190 -15.73 -6.23 -7.03
N ASP A 191 -16.24 -5.75 -8.17
CA ASP A 191 -15.63 -4.75 -9.04
C ASP A 191 -16.14 -3.33 -8.69
N PHE A 192 -15.24 -2.43 -8.28
CA PHE A 192 -15.60 -1.05 -7.89
C PHE A 192 -16.27 -0.23 -9.00
N GLU A 193 -16.02 -0.55 -10.27
CA GLU A 193 -16.58 0.19 -11.41
C GLU A 193 -17.92 -0.39 -11.88
N LYS A 194 -18.29 -1.61 -11.46
CA LYS A 194 -19.50 -2.30 -11.96
C LYS A 194 -20.49 -2.69 -10.87
N ASP A 195 -20.01 -3.08 -9.69
CA ASP A 195 -20.82 -3.70 -8.66
C ASP A 195 -21.18 -2.73 -7.53
N ASP A 196 -22.27 -3.04 -6.82
CA ASP A 196 -22.55 -2.40 -5.54
C ASP A 196 -21.80 -3.09 -4.41
N TRP A 197 -20.50 -2.81 -4.33
CA TRP A 197 -19.60 -3.42 -3.34
C TRP A 197 -20.08 -3.28 -1.89
N LEU A 198 -20.79 -2.20 -1.53
CA LEU A 198 -21.30 -2.00 -0.18
C LEU A 198 -22.50 -2.93 0.10
N ALA A 199 -23.37 -3.14 -0.89
CA ALA A 199 -24.45 -4.11 -0.78
C ALA A 199 -23.92 -5.55 -0.64
N GLU A 200 -22.90 -5.93 -1.42
CA GLU A 200 -22.25 -7.24 -1.28
C GLU A 200 -21.59 -7.39 0.10
N LEU A 201 -20.93 -6.33 0.58
CA LEU A 201 -20.33 -6.30 1.91
C LEU A 201 -21.37 -6.50 3.02
N VAL A 202 -22.53 -5.83 2.94
CA VAL A 202 -23.65 -6.02 3.87
C VAL A 202 -24.18 -7.46 3.82
N ARG A 203 -24.36 -8.04 2.62
CA ARG A 203 -24.77 -9.46 2.47
C ARG A 203 -23.75 -10.42 3.08
N ALA A 204 -22.47 -10.06 3.06
CA ALA A 204 -21.40 -10.84 3.67
C ALA A 204 -21.31 -10.70 5.21
N GLY A 205 -22.19 -9.90 5.82
CA GLY A 205 -22.31 -9.76 7.28
C GLY A 205 -21.71 -8.49 7.86
N PHE A 206 -21.37 -7.49 7.03
CA PHE A 206 -21.09 -6.15 7.51
C PHE A 206 -22.35 -5.50 8.07
N ASP A 207 -22.21 -4.85 9.22
CA ASP A 207 -23.29 -4.15 9.91
C ASP A 207 -23.22 -2.65 9.58
N PRO A 208 -24.09 -2.13 8.68
CA PRO A 208 -24.08 -0.73 8.29
C PRO A 208 -24.61 0.21 9.39
N THR A 209 -25.04 -0.33 10.54
CA THR A 209 -25.48 0.46 11.70
C THR A 209 -24.35 0.72 12.70
N LYS A 210 -23.17 0.13 12.49
CA LYS A 210 -21.97 0.33 13.32
C LYS A 210 -20.88 1.10 12.58
N PRO A 211 -20.05 1.89 13.30
CA PRO A 211 -18.87 2.51 12.73
C PRO A 211 -17.88 1.48 12.16
N ALA A 212 -17.21 1.83 11.07
CA ALA A 212 -16.19 1.00 10.46
C ALA A 212 -14.93 1.79 10.09
N MET A 213 -13.79 1.12 10.10
CA MET A 213 -12.56 1.63 9.51
C MET A 213 -12.39 1.04 8.11
N PHE A 214 -12.33 1.90 7.10
CA PHE A 214 -12.03 1.55 5.72
C PHE A 214 -10.56 1.85 5.40
N VAL A 215 -9.87 0.90 4.80
CA VAL A 215 -8.55 1.10 4.18
C VAL A 215 -8.72 1.00 2.68
N TRP A 216 -8.39 2.06 1.96
CA TRP A 216 -8.49 2.14 0.49
C TRP A 216 -7.13 2.56 -0.09
N GLU A 217 -6.16 1.66 0.06
CA GLU A 217 -4.74 1.89 -0.23
C GLU A 217 -4.38 1.41 -1.65
N GLY A 218 -3.82 2.29 -2.47
CA GLY A 218 -3.33 1.97 -3.81
C GLY A 218 -4.43 1.74 -4.85
N VAL A 219 -5.60 2.35 -4.67
CA VAL A 219 -6.77 2.13 -5.54
C VAL A 219 -7.25 3.40 -6.23
N ILE A 220 -7.39 4.52 -5.50
CA ILE A 220 -8.12 5.71 -5.97
C ILE A 220 -7.61 6.27 -7.32
N MET A 221 -6.31 6.15 -7.59
CA MET A 221 -5.64 6.70 -8.78
C MET A 221 -5.94 5.91 -10.07
N TYR A 222 -6.49 4.70 -9.95
CA TYR A 222 -6.82 3.80 -11.07
C TYR A 222 -8.30 3.80 -11.44
N LEU A 223 -9.15 4.44 -10.65
CA LEU A 223 -10.60 4.47 -10.84
C LEU A 223 -11.05 5.74 -11.56
N ASP A 224 -12.19 5.64 -12.24
CA ASP A 224 -12.86 6.81 -12.79
C ASP A 224 -13.43 7.70 -11.68
N ARG A 225 -13.52 9.02 -11.95
CA ARG A 225 -14.00 10.02 -10.97
C ARG A 225 -15.34 9.66 -10.34
N GLU A 226 -16.29 9.15 -11.13
CA GLU A 226 -17.61 8.77 -10.62
C GLU A 226 -17.56 7.58 -9.67
N ALA A 227 -16.72 6.56 -9.94
CA ALA A 227 -16.51 5.44 -9.03
C ALA A 227 -15.90 5.92 -7.70
N ILE A 228 -15.01 6.91 -7.76
CA ILE A 228 -14.40 7.50 -6.57
C ILE A 228 -15.43 8.23 -5.71
N LEU A 229 -16.19 9.14 -6.32
CA LEU A 229 -17.22 9.90 -5.63
C LEU A 229 -18.33 8.98 -5.09
N SER A 230 -18.72 7.96 -5.86
CA SER A 230 -19.69 6.95 -5.44
C SER A 230 -19.20 6.22 -4.18
N THR A 231 -17.94 5.75 -4.18
CA THR A 231 -17.34 5.07 -3.02
C THR A 231 -17.27 5.98 -1.79
N LEU A 232 -16.80 7.23 -1.95
CA LEU A 232 -16.74 8.19 -0.84
C LEU A 232 -18.14 8.51 -0.29
N ARG A 233 -19.15 8.68 -1.14
CA ARG A 233 -20.55 8.92 -0.72
C ARG A 233 -21.16 7.70 -0.03
N LYS A 234 -20.88 6.48 -0.49
CA LYS A 234 -21.29 5.24 0.17
C LYS A 234 -20.76 5.20 1.60
N ILE A 235 -19.47 5.49 1.79
CA ILE A 235 -18.84 5.57 3.12
C ILE A 235 -19.45 6.72 3.94
N ALA A 236 -19.74 7.87 3.32
CA ALA A 236 -20.36 9.00 4.00
C ALA A 236 -21.78 8.72 4.51
N GLY A 237 -22.50 7.78 3.89
CA GLY A 237 -23.83 7.34 4.33
C GLY A 237 -23.82 6.42 5.56
N LEU A 238 -22.65 6.01 6.05
CA LEU A 238 -22.50 5.15 7.21
C LEU A 238 -22.50 5.95 8.53
N PRO A 239 -22.64 5.30 9.70
CA PRO A 239 -22.75 5.98 10.98
C PRO A 239 -21.53 6.83 11.33
N LYS A 240 -21.77 7.87 12.13
CA LYS A 240 -20.73 8.72 12.72
C LYS A 240 -19.64 7.89 13.39
N GLY A 241 -18.39 8.30 13.18
CA GLY A 241 -17.22 7.58 13.66
C GLY A 241 -16.66 6.57 12.65
N THR A 242 -17.36 6.34 11.52
CA THR A 242 -16.78 5.68 10.35
C THR A 242 -15.66 6.53 9.78
N ALA A 243 -14.54 5.90 9.44
CA ALA A 243 -13.37 6.55 8.85
C ALA A 243 -12.87 5.78 7.64
N VAL A 244 -12.21 6.49 6.71
CA VAL A 244 -11.52 5.91 5.55
C VAL A 244 -10.12 6.48 5.47
N ALA A 245 -9.11 5.61 5.51
CA ALA A 245 -7.75 5.95 5.13
C ALA A 245 -7.54 5.63 3.65
N PHE A 246 -6.92 6.55 2.91
CA PHE A 246 -6.59 6.36 1.50
C PHE A 246 -5.34 7.15 1.12
N ASP A 247 -4.64 6.68 0.09
CA ASP A 247 -3.59 7.42 -0.59
C ASP A 247 -4.19 8.04 -1.85
N TYR A 248 -3.60 9.13 -2.34
CA TYR A 248 -4.06 9.77 -3.57
C TYR A 248 -2.91 10.41 -4.32
N PHE A 249 -3.07 10.54 -5.62
CA PHE A 249 -2.22 11.37 -6.46
C PHE A 249 -2.91 12.70 -6.75
N THR A 250 -2.12 13.75 -6.92
CA THR A 250 -2.59 14.97 -7.54
C THR A 250 -2.58 14.83 -9.07
N ARG A 251 -2.83 15.91 -9.82
CA ARG A 251 -2.66 15.91 -11.28
C ARG A 251 -1.18 15.81 -11.72
N VAL A 252 -0.21 16.01 -10.82
CA VAL A 252 1.22 16.01 -11.17
C VAL A 252 1.68 14.66 -11.77
N PRO A 253 1.42 13.48 -11.16
CA PRO A 253 1.74 12.18 -11.77
C PRO A 253 1.10 11.95 -13.14
N LEU A 254 -0.07 12.53 -13.40
CA LEU A 254 -0.81 12.37 -14.66
C LEU A 254 -0.21 13.24 -15.77
N GLU A 255 0.24 14.45 -15.42
CA GLU A 255 0.53 15.50 -16.41
C GLU A 255 2.02 15.83 -16.55
N SER A 256 2.81 15.54 -15.52
CA SER A 256 4.22 15.91 -15.49
C SER A 256 5.00 15.29 -16.65
N LYS A 257 5.87 16.11 -17.26
CA LYS A 257 6.80 15.73 -18.32
C LYS A 257 8.12 15.15 -17.79
N ALA A 258 8.33 15.15 -16.47
CA ALA A 258 9.52 14.57 -15.86
C ALA A 258 9.64 13.09 -16.23
N LEU A 259 10.89 12.63 -16.46
CA LEU A 259 11.17 11.28 -16.96
C LEU A 259 10.56 10.19 -16.07
N TYR A 260 10.63 10.36 -14.76
CA TYR A 260 10.06 9.43 -13.80
C TYR A 260 8.54 9.23 -14.02
N TRP A 261 7.77 10.32 -14.09
CA TRP A 261 6.31 10.24 -14.26
C TRP A 261 5.91 9.72 -15.64
N ARG A 262 6.67 10.06 -16.69
CA ARG A 262 6.48 9.47 -18.03
C ARG A 262 6.70 7.97 -18.02
N TYR A 263 7.76 7.50 -17.37
CA TYR A 263 8.05 6.08 -17.24
C TYR A 263 6.98 5.37 -16.40
N ALA A 264 6.59 5.93 -15.24
CA ALA A 264 5.54 5.41 -14.40
C ALA A 264 4.24 5.22 -15.20
N ARG A 265 3.74 6.25 -15.89
CA ARG A 265 2.54 6.16 -16.73
C ARG A 265 2.66 5.11 -17.85
N ALA A 266 3.82 5.00 -18.48
CA ALA A 266 4.04 3.98 -19.51
C ALA A 266 3.98 2.55 -18.92
N THR A 267 4.61 2.33 -17.76
CA THR A 267 4.62 1.03 -17.09
C THR A 267 3.24 0.62 -16.58
N THR A 268 2.49 1.54 -15.96
CA THR A 268 1.15 1.24 -15.45
C THR A 268 0.16 1.01 -16.59
N LYS A 269 0.24 1.79 -17.68
CA LYS A 269 -0.53 1.51 -18.90
C LYS A 269 -0.20 0.15 -19.51
N ALA A 270 1.08 -0.23 -19.57
CA ALA A 270 1.50 -1.55 -20.05
C ALA A 270 1.06 -2.71 -19.14
N ALA A 271 0.75 -2.42 -17.88
CA ALA A 271 0.16 -3.36 -16.92
C ALA A 271 -1.38 -3.36 -16.94
N HIS A 272 -2.02 -2.64 -17.87
CA HIS A 272 -3.49 -2.43 -17.93
C HIS A 272 -4.08 -1.70 -16.72
N GLU A 273 -3.28 -0.90 -16.02
CA GLU A 273 -3.66 -0.14 -14.83
C GLU A 273 -3.31 1.34 -15.02
N PRO A 274 -3.82 2.02 -16.06
CA PRO A 274 -3.46 3.42 -16.30
C PRO A 274 -3.88 4.30 -15.12
N LEU A 275 -3.08 5.32 -14.80
CA LEU A 275 -3.50 6.36 -13.86
C LEU A 275 -4.65 7.14 -14.51
N LYS A 276 -5.83 7.08 -13.91
CA LYS A 276 -7.05 7.71 -14.42
C LYS A 276 -7.41 9.00 -13.68
N PHE A 277 -7.05 9.07 -12.39
CA PHE A 277 -7.49 10.15 -11.51
C PHE A 277 -6.34 10.82 -10.75
N GLY A 278 -6.45 12.14 -10.63
CA GLY A 278 -5.59 12.95 -9.78
C GLY A 278 -6.35 14.16 -9.25
N ILE A 279 -6.19 14.47 -7.97
CA ILE A 279 -6.80 15.65 -7.34
C ILE A 279 -6.09 16.91 -7.82
N ASP A 280 -6.80 18.03 -7.90
CA ASP A 280 -6.20 19.32 -8.20
C ASP A 280 -5.01 19.61 -7.27
N ALA A 281 -3.89 20.03 -7.88
CA ALA A 281 -2.64 20.25 -7.16
C ALA A 281 -2.44 21.70 -6.72
N THR A 282 -3.41 22.60 -6.96
CA THR A 282 -3.27 24.02 -6.65
C THR A 282 -3.11 24.19 -5.13
N PRO A 283 -1.98 24.74 -4.67
CA PRO A 283 -1.70 24.88 -3.26
C PRO A 283 -2.76 25.76 -2.57
N PRO A 284 -3.16 25.44 -1.34
CA PRO A 284 -2.74 24.24 -0.59
C PRO A 284 -3.47 22.99 -1.10
N SER A 285 -2.73 21.94 -1.45
CA SER A 285 -3.31 20.67 -1.92
C SER A 285 -4.30 20.06 -0.92
N ARG A 286 -4.07 20.33 0.37
CA ARG A 286 -4.97 19.98 1.49
C ARG A 286 -6.38 20.56 1.32
N GLU A 287 -6.51 21.79 0.84
CA GLU A 287 -7.82 22.44 0.67
C GLU A 287 -8.60 21.81 -0.48
N ARG A 288 -7.92 21.49 -1.59
CA ARG A 288 -8.52 20.80 -2.74
C ARG A 288 -9.02 19.41 -2.37
N LEU A 289 -8.24 18.68 -1.57
CA LEU A 289 -8.66 17.40 -1.01
C LEU A 289 -9.89 17.57 -0.08
N ALA A 290 -9.86 18.56 0.81
CA ALA A 290 -10.95 18.82 1.73
C ALA A 290 -12.24 19.26 1.02
N GLU A 291 -12.15 20.00 -0.09
CA GLU A 291 -13.29 20.34 -0.97
C GLU A 291 -13.91 19.09 -1.58
N LEU A 292 -13.09 18.19 -2.15
CA LEU A 292 -13.55 16.91 -2.69
C LEU A 292 -14.29 16.08 -1.64
N LEU A 293 -13.68 15.90 -0.46
CA LEU A 293 -14.27 15.12 0.63
C LEU A 293 -15.57 15.73 1.13
N ARG A 294 -15.63 17.05 1.33
CA ARG A 294 -16.86 17.75 1.74
C ARG A 294 -17.98 17.59 0.71
N SER A 295 -17.66 17.61 -0.58
CA SER A 295 -18.65 17.37 -1.64
C SER A 295 -19.27 15.97 -1.61
N CYS A 296 -18.63 15.05 -0.89
CA CYS A 296 -19.10 13.68 -0.67
C CYS A 296 -19.69 13.45 0.72
N GLY A 297 -19.73 14.46 1.60
CA GLY A 297 -20.22 14.34 2.98
C GLY A 297 -19.18 13.84 3.99
N LEU A 298 -17.89 13.86 3.65
CA LEU A 298 -16.80 13.46 4.53
C LEU A 298 -16.01 14.67 5.03
N THR A 299 -15.42 14.54 6.22
CA THR A 299 -14.52 15.54 6.78
C THR A 299 -13.08 15.01 6.79
N LEU A 300 -12.13 15.79 6.28
CA LEU A 300 -10.69 15.49 6.39
C LEU A 300 -10.24 15.58 7.85
N VAL A 301 -9.62 14.52 8.37
CA VAL A 301 -9.18 14.41 9.78
C VAL A 301 -7.65 14.39 9.89
N GLU A 302 -6.99 13.58 9.08
CA GLU A 302 -5.54 13.48 9.01
C GLU A 302 -5.09 13.62 7.57
N HIS A 303 -3.92 14.23 7.35
CA HIS A 303 -3.38 14.46 6.03
C HIS A 303 -1.86 14.59 6.08
N GLU A 304 -1.18 13.81 5.25
CA GLU A 304 0.26 13.92 4.99
C GLU A 304 0.46 14.18 3.50
N THR A 305 1.11 15.29 3.16
CA THR A 305 1.38 15.68 1.78
C THR A 305 2.68 15.05 1.27
N LEU A 306 2.70 14.63 0.01
CA LEU A 306 3.88 14.06 -0.64
C LEU A 306 4.45 15.05 -1.67
N GLY A 307 5.70 15.45 -1.45
CA GLY A 307 6.37 16.52 -2.18
C GLY A 307 6.10 17.90 -1.61
N ALA A 308 6.79 18.91 -2.13
CA ALA A 308 6.60 20.30 -1.72
C ALA A 308 5.22 20.83 -2.17
N ASP A 309 4.56 21.60 -1.31
CA ASP A 309 3.24 22.19 -1.54
C ASP A 309 3.33 23.72 -1.32
N THR A 310 4.07 24.38 -2.22
CA THR A 310 4.42 25.80 -2.15
C THR A 310 3.85 26.56 -3.35
N ALA A 311 4.03 27.88 -3.42
CA ALA A 311 3.57 28.65 -4.57
C ALA A 311 4.22 28.18 -5.90
N GLU A 312 5.46 27.72 -5.84
CA GLU A 312 6.27 27.29 -6.98
C GLU A 312 6.23 25.78 -7.24
N GLU A 313 6.07 24.96 -6.20
CA GLU A 313 6.07 23.51 -6.30
C GLU A 313 4.70 22.92 -6.02
N ARG A 314 4.43 21.76 -6.58
CA ARG A 314 3.12 21.11 -6.48
C ARG A 314 3.31 19.74 -5.86
N ALA A 315 2.57 19.47 -4.79
CA ALA A 315 2.53 18.14 -4.19
C ALA A 315 2.10 17.14 -5.26
N TRP A 316 2.73 15.97 -5.28
CA TRP A 316 2.41 14.94 -6.26
C TRP A 316 1.40 13.92 -5.73
N GLY A 317 1.15 13.91 -4.43
CA GLY A 317 0.16 13.05 -3.80
C GLY A 317 0.02 13.32 -2.30
N GLY A 318 -0.62 12.38 -1.60
CA GLY A 318 -0.77 12.43 -0.16
C GLY A 318 -1.41 11.18 0.41
N PHE A 319 -1.40 11.09 1.74
CA PHE A 319 -2.15 10.12 2.52
C PHE A 319 -3.16 10.86 3.38
N ALA A 320 -4.37 10.34 3.49
CA ALA A 320 -5.44 11.02 4.19
C ALA A 320 -6.32 10.06 4.99
N VAL A 321 -6.84 10.54 6.12
CA VAL A 321 -7.99 9.95 6.79
C VAL A 321 -9.15 10.92 6.70
N ALA A 322 -10.27 10.46 6.17
CA ALA A 322 -11.54 11.18 6.20
C ALA A 322 -12.54 10.44 7.08
N ALA A 323 -13.48 11.15 7.71
CA ALA A 323 -14.45 10.55 8.61
C ALA A 323 -15.85 11.14 8.45
N VAL A 324 -16.84 10.33 8.82
CA VAL A 324 -18.23 10.74 9.00
C VAL A 324 -18.38 11.38 10.39
N ARG A 325 -18.80 12.64 10.44
CA ARG A 325 -18.88 13.46 11.66
C ARG A 325 -20.31 13.83 12.03
#